data_AF-A0A1I4K0B3-F1
#
_entry.id   AF-A0A1I4K0B3-F1
#
_cell.length_a   1.000
_cell.length_b   1.000
_cell.length_c   1.000
_cell.angle_alpha   90.00
_cell.angle_beta   90.00
_cell.angle_gamma   90.00
#
_symmetry.space_group_name_H-M   'P 1'
#
loop_
_entity.id
_entity.type
_entity.pdbx_description
1 polymer ?
#
loop_
_entity_poly.entity_id
_entity_poly.type
_entity_poly.pdbx_seq_one_letter_code
_entity_poly.pdbx_strand_id
1 'polypeptide(L)' 'MDDPTPVAVTVETCPDSLERYRWHLTDGDGVSVRVSPESYASPEDAGSAGDAALRAFGAAQLS' A
#
# COMPACT_ATOMS: atom_id res chain seq x y z
N MET A 1 0.39 4.99 -21.67
CA MET A 1 1.40 4.68 -20.63
C MET A 1 0.64 3.80 -19.67
N ASP A 2 0.96 2.51 -19.60
CA ASP A 2 0.32 1.62 -18.63
C ASP A 2 0.61 2.17 -17.24
N ASP A 3 -0.44 2.44 -16.46
CA ASP A 3 -0.24 2.71 -15.04
C ASP A 3 0.33 1.43 -14.41
N PRO A 4 1.43 1.53 -13.65
CA PRO A 4 2.05 0.37 -13.05
C PRO A 4 1.02 -0.34 -12.16
N THR A 5 0.74 -1.60 -12.49
CA THR A 5 -0.25 -2.38 -11.74
C THR A 5 0.39 -2.83 -10.43
N PRO A 6 -0.13 -2.39 -9.27
CA PRO A 6 0.36 -2.87 -8.00
C PRO A 6 0.03 -4.36 -7.85
N VAL A 7 0.99 -5.14 -7.38
CA VAL A 7 0.87 -6.60 -7.19
C VAL A 7 1.12 -7.03 -5.75
N ALA A 8 1.69 -6.17 -4.92
CA ALA A 8 2.01 -6.48 -3.53
C ALA A 8 1.79 -5.28 -2.60
N VAL A 9 1.65 -5.60 -1.31
CA VAL A 9 1.55 -4.64 -0.20
C VAL A 9 2.80 -4.80 0.66
N THR A 10 3.52 -3.72 0.89
CA THR A 10 4.60 -3.65 1.88
C THR A 10 4.19 -2.70 3.01
N VAL A 11 4.62 -3.00 4.23
CA VAL A 11 4.34 -2.15 5.41
C VAL A 11 5.66 -1.64 5.92
N GLU A 12 5.77 -0.31 6.00
CA GLU A 12 6.96 0.39 6.49
C GLU A 12 6.63 1.23 7.72
N THR A 13 7.61 1.32 8.63
CA THR A 13 7.53 2.24 9.78
C THR A 13 7.88 3.65 9.33
N CYS A 14 7.08 4.62 9.75
CA CYS A 14 7.32 6.02 9.44
C CYS A 14 8.45 6.55 10.33
N PRO A 15 9.61 6.96 9.77
CA PRO A 15 10.76 7.38 10.57
C PRO A 15 10.48 8.65 11.39
N ASP A 16 9.55 9.49 10.93
CA ASP A 16 9.16 10.75 11.58
C ASP A 16 8.10 10.58 12.69
N SER A 17 7.54 9.39 12.86
CA SER A 17 6.51 9.13 13.86
C SER A 17 6.72 7.75 14.45
N LEU A 18 7.44 7.71 15.57
CA LEU A 18 7.61 6.53 16.40
C LEU A 18 6.27 5.80 16.52
N GLU A 19 6.24 4.53 16.13
CA GLU A 19 5.08 3.63 16.20
C GLU A 19 3.96 3.87 15.18
N ARG A 20 4.19 4.63 14.12
CA ARG A 20 3.26 4.74 12.99
C ARG A 20 3.70 3.87 11.82
N TYR A 21 2.78 3.10 11.27
CA TYR A 21 2.97 2.22 10.12
C TYR A 21 2.24 2.77 8.90
N ARG A 22 2.81 2.59 7.72
CA ARG A 22 2.20 2.94 6.44
C ARG A 22 2.30 1.76 5.50
N TRP A 23 1.24 1.55 4.72
CA TRP A 23 1.29 0.57 3.64
C TRP A 23 1.72 1.24 2.34
N HIS A 24 2.40 0.47 1.52
CA HIS A 24 2.87 0.83 0.19
C HIS A 24 2.40 -0.26 -0.77
N LEU A 25 1.80 0.15 -1.88
CA LEU A 25 1.48 -0.74 -2.98
C LEU A 25 2.65 -0.72 -3.95
N THR A 26 3.25 -1.88 -4.21
CA THR A 26 4.37 -2.02 -5.13
C THR A 26 3.98 -2.79 -6.38
N ASP A 27 4.55 -2.40 -7.51
CA ASP A 27 4.43 -3.16 -8.77
C ASP A 27 5.36 -4.39 -8.79
N GLY A 28 5.39 -5.09 -9.94
CA GLY A 28 6.21 -6.28 -10.13
C GLY A 28 7.72 -6.03 -10.08
N ASP A 29 8.15 -4.78 -10.26
CA ASP A 29 9.55 -4.35 -10.16
C ASP A 29 9.90 -3.91 -8.72
N GLY A 30 8.92 -3.93 -7.80
CA GLY A 30 9.07 -3.49 -6.42
C GLY A 30 9.00 -1.97 -6.26
N VAL A 31 8.57 -1.24 -7.28
CA VAL A 31 8.44 0.22 -7.23
C VAL A 31 7.14 0.59 -6.51
N SER A 32 7.23 1.48 -5.53
CA SER A 32 6.05 2.01 -4.83
C SER A 32 5.19 2.85 -5.77
N VAL A 33 4.04 2.30 -6.16
CA VAL A 33 3.04 2.97 -7.00
C VAL A 33 2.14 3.87 -6.17
N ARG A 34 1.80 3.42 -4.95
CA ARG A 34 0.91 4.17 -4.06
C ARG A 34 1.31 3.99 -2.61
N VAL A 35 1.24 5.08 -1.86
CA VAL A 35 1.52 5.10 -0.42
C VAL A 35 0.24 5.39 0.34
N SER A 36 0.13 4.88 1.56
CA SER A 36 -1.00 5.18 2.42
C SER A 36 -1.10 6.68 2.70
N PRO A 37 -2.30 7.28 2.55
CA PRO A 37 -2.49 8.70 2.87
C PRO A 37 -2.46 8.94 4.38
N GLU A 38 -2.83 7.93 5.17
CA GLU A 38 -2.87 7.95 6.61
C GLU A 38 -1.82 7.01 7.23
N SER A 39 -1.59 7.15 8.53
CA SER A 39 -0.59 6.37 9.27
C SER A 39 -1.28 5.59 10.39
N TYR A 40 -1.04 4.29 10.44
CA TYR A 40 -1.67 3.32 11.34
C TYR A 40 -0.86 3.13 12.61
N ALA A 41 -1.49 2.69 13.69
CA ALA A 41 -0.81 2.43 14.98
C ALA A 41 -0.18 1.03 15.05
N SER A 42 -0.57 0.11 14.16
CA SER A 42 -0.06 -1.25 14.10
C SER A 42 0.30 -1.65 12.66
N PRO A 43 1.26 -2.57 12.46
CA PRO A 43 1.60 -3.08 11.14
C PRO A 43 0.47 -3.95 10.55
N GLU A 44 -0.33 -4.58 11.41
CA GLU A 44 -1.46 -5.43 11.02
C GLU A 44 -2.61 -4.59 10.43
N ASP A 45 -2.92 -3.44 11.05
CA ASP A 45 -3.89 -2.49 10.51
C ASP A 45 -3.42 -1.90 9.18
N ALA A 46 -2.14 -1.53 9.09
CA ALA A 46 -1.55 -1.03 7.85
C ALA A 46 -1.62 -2.08 6.74
N GLY A 47 -1.22 -3.32 7.02
CA GLY A 47 -1.27 -4.42 6.06
C GLY A 47 -2.70 -4.70 5.58
N SER A 48 -3.65 -4.78 6.51
CA SER A 48 -5.07 -5.01 6.18
C SER A 48 -5.66 -3.90 5.30
N ALA A 49 -5.32 -2.64 5.60
CA ALA A 49 -5.74 -1.50 4.79
C ALA A 49 -5.07 -1.49 3.41
N GLY A 50 -3.79 -1.86 3.34
CA GLY A 50 -3.06 -2.03 2.08
C GLY A 50 -3.65 -3.14 1.21
N ASP A 51 -4.01 -4.28 1.80
CA ASP A 51 -4.68 -5.38 1.08
C ASP A 51 -6.05 -4.95 0.53
N ALA A 52 -6.82 -4.19 1.32
CA ALA A 52 -8.07 -3.63 0.85
C ALA A 52 -7.86 -2.66 -0.31
N ALA A 53 -6.80 -1.83 -0.24
CA ALA A 53 -6.43 -0.92 -1.33
C ALA A 53 -5.99 -1.67 -2.60
N LEU A 54 -5.19 -2.75 -2.47
CA LEU A 54 -4.77 -3.58 -3.58
C LEU A 54 -5.96 -4.23 -4.29
N ARG A 55 -6.89 -4.80 -3.51
CA ARG A 55 -8.13 -5.40 -4.05
C ARG A 55 -9.00 -4.36 -4.77
N ALA A 56 -9.14 -3.17 -4.19
CA ALA A 56 -9.90 -2.08 -4.80
C ALA A 56 -9.28 -1.61 -6.13
N PHE A 57 -7.94 -1.57 -6.21
CA PHE A 57 -7.22 -1.23 -7.45
C PHE A 57 -7.52 -2.24 -8.56
N GLY A 58 -7.38 -3.55 -8.26
CA GLY A 58 -7.68 -4.60 -9.22
C GLY A 58 -9.15 -4.61 -9.66
N ALA A 59 -10.09 -4.29 -8.77
CA ALA A 59 -11.51 -4.15 -9.12
C ALA A 59 -11.77 -2.96 -10.06
N ALA A 60 -11.06 -1.84 -9.90
CA ALA A 60 -11.21 -0.65 -10.75
C ALA A 60 -10.65 -0.84 -12.17
N GLN A 61 -9.64 -1.71 -12.36
CA GLN A 61 -9.14 -2.05 -13.71
C GLN A 61 -10.12 -2.93 -14.50
N LEU A 62 -11.06 -3.59 -13.83
CA LEU A 62 -12.02 -4.51 -14.45
C LEU A 62 -13.41 -3.89 -14.70
N SER A 63 -13.63 -2.62 -14.30
CA SER A 63 -14.89 -1.89 -14.53
C SER A 63 -14.80 -0.93 -15.71
#